data_AF-A0A7K1IYR0-F1
#
_entry.id   AF-A0A7K1IYR0-F1
#
_cell.length_a   1.000
_cell.length_b   1.000
_cell.length_c   1.000
_cell.angle_alpha   90.00
_cell.angle_beta   90.00
_cell.angle_gamma   90.00
#
_symmetry.space_group_name_H-M   'P 1'
#
loop_
_entity.id
_entity.type
_entity.pdbx_description
1 polymer ?
#
loop_
_entity_poly.entity_id
_entity_poly.type
_entity_poly.pdbx_seq_one_letter_code
_entity_poly.pdbx_strand_id
1 'polypeptide(L)'
;MKTLRKVVGLSSLAILVIVGVSCSSGGSEKSSDTTVVVDSTTTPNSEAATDTSLLAGSASASVLPTVDGTTDYLSDAPGWNQAGVDPTDIGVYVPMFDQGSVDVGNGSSDGSWVHDDIRATALALDRQGDRAIIVAVDVYMIFSSDADEIARRARELLPQDWQDVPILVNATHNHHGPDSAFSINDDWYSHMADVIAGTVVEAVNDLQPAIASAITGEHRFGVSDGRDPIVFDPRLNVLNLVNASDDSAIATVVQWNSHPESTLG
;
A
#
# COMPACT_ATOMS: atom_id res chain seq x y z
N MET A 1 -4.51 -17.60 46.93
CA MET A 1 -3.65 -16.95 45.92
C MET A 1 -4.04 -17.53 44.56
N LYS A 2 -4.82 -16.77 43.78
CA LYS A 2 -5.29 -17.16 42.44
C LYS A 2 -4.50 -16.34 41.42
N THR A 3 -3.75 -17.03 40.57
CA THR A 3 -3.02 -16.46 39.44
C THR A 3 -4.00 -16.14 38.31
N LEU A 4 -4.20 -14.85 38.02
CA LEU A 4 -4.83 -14.41 36.78
C LEU A 4 -3.75 -14.35 35.69
N ARG A 5 -3.89 -15.16 34.64
CA ARG A 5 -3.25 -14.92 33.35
C ARG A 5 -4.08 -13.88 32.61
N LYS A 6 -3.49 -12.72 32.28
CA LYS A 6 -4.04 -11.80 31.30
C LYS A 6 -3.93 -12.47 29.93
N VAL A 7 -5.07 -12.74 29.31
CA VAL A 7 -5.17 -12.97 27.86
C VAL A 7 -5.09 -11.58 27.23
N VAL A 8 -4.02 -11.30 26.48
CA VAL A 8 -3.96 -10.15 25.58
C VAL A 8 -4.78 -10.56 24.36
N GLY A 9 -5.89 -9.85 24.13
CA GLY A 9 -6.73 -10.06 22.96
C GLY A 9 -5.95 -9.67 21.70
N LEU A 10 -5.99 -10.54 20.68
CA LEU A 10 -5.63 -10.18 19.32
C LEU A 10 -6.53 -9.01 18.89
N SER A 11 -5.96 -7.82 18.79
CA SER A 11 -6.56 -6.74 18.02
C SER A 11 -6.34 -7.06 16.55
N SER A 12 -7.40 -7.44 15.84
CA SER A 12 -7.40 -7.56 14.38
C SER A 12 -7.01 -6.21 13.78
N LEU A 13 -5.80 -6.12 13.25
CA LEU A 13 -5.30 -4.95 12.56
C LEU A 13 -5.81 -5.02 11.11
N ALA A 14 -6.77 -4.16 10.77
CA ALA A 14 -7.20 -4.02 9.37
C ALA A 14 -6.05 -3.36 8.58
N ILE A 15 -5.50 -4.09 7.60
CA ILE A 15 -4.46 -3.58 6.72
C ILE A 15 -5.13 -2.89 5.53
N LEU A 16 -4.90 -1.58 5.37
CA LEU A 16 -5.41 -0.77 4.27
C LEU A 16 -4.34 -0.65 3.17
N VAL A 17 -4.62 -1.16 1.97
CA VAL A 17 -3.78 -1.02 0.77
C VAL A 17 -4.39 0.07 -0.10
N ILE A 18 -3.74 1.22 -0.24
CA ILE A 18 -4.20 2.28 -1.15
C ILE A 18 -3.47 2.13 -2.49
N VAL A 19 -4.21 1.98 -3.59
CA VAL A 19 -3.64 1.98 -4.94
C VAL A 19 -3.98 3.30 -5.62
N GLY A 20 -2.97 4.15 -5.79
CA GLY A 20 -3.06 5.40 -6.56
C GLY A 20 -2.79 5.15 -8.04
N VAL A 21 -3.59 5.73 -8.93
CA VAL A 21 -3.29 5.77 -10.37
C VAL A 21 -2.99 7.22 -10.73
N SER A 22 -1.71 7.55 -10.90
CA SER A 22 -1.29 8.84 -11.46
C SER A 22 -1.09 8.70 -12.97
N CYS A 23 -1.97 9.31 -13.77
CA CYS A 23 -1.78 9.41 -15.21
C CYS A 23 -0.78 10.52 -15.54
N SER A 24 0.39 10.18 -16.08
CA SER A 24 1.25 11.14 -16.79
C SER A 24 0.88 11.17 -18.28
N SER A 25 0.61 12.35 -18.81
CA SER A 25 0.19 12.54 -20.21
C SER A 25 1.40 12.73 -21.13
N GLY A 26 1.52 11.90 -22.18
CA GLY A 26 2.47 12.17 -23.27
C GLY A 26 2.52 11.08 -24.34
N GLY A 27 1.66 11.17 -25.37
CA GLY A 27 1.75 10.32 -26.56
C GLY A 27 0.50 10.40 -27.43
N SER A 28 0.57 11.16 -28.53
CA SER A 28 -0.49 11.27 -29.52
C SER A 28 -0.61 9.98 -30.34
N GLU A 29 -1.68 9.22 -30.17
CA GLU A 29 -2.11 8.22 -31.16
C GLU A 29 -3.60 8.33 -31.51
N LYS A 30 -3.88 8.02 -32.78
CA LYS A 30 -5.09 8.33 -33.52
C LYS A 30 -6.33 7.59 -33.00
N SER A 31 -7.41 8.36 -32.84
CA SER A 31 -8.77 7.91 -32.61
C SER A 31 -9.26 6.92 -33.69
N SER A 32 -9.70 5.74 -33.27
CA SER A 32 -10.65 4.90 -34.00
C SER A 32 -11.93 4.83 -33.18
N ASP A 33 -12.99 5.40 -33.76
CA ASP A 33 -14.32 5.55 -33.19
C ASP A 33 -15.03 4.19 -33.13
N THR A 34 -15.35 3.72 -31.92
CA THR A 34 -16.32 2.62 -31.72
C THR A 34 -17.02 2.83 -30.38
N THR A 35 -18.14 3.55 -30.42
CA THR A 35 -19.04 3.71 -29.28
C THR A 35 -19.76 2.39 -28.98
N VAL A 36 -19.35 1.69 -27.93
CA VAL A 36 -20.16 0.64 -27.30
C VAL A 36 -20.93 1.28 -26.16
N VAL A 37 -22.24 1.40 -26.33
CA VAL A 37 -23.17 1.81 -25.27
C VAL A 37 -23.31 0.63 -24.30
N VAL A 38 -22.79 0.75 -23.09
CA VAL A 38 -22.97 -0.24 -22.02
C VAL A 38 -24.25 0.11 -21.26
N ASP A 39 -25.30 -0.69 -21.48
CA ASP A 39 -26.54 -0.66 -20.71
C ASP A 39 -26.25 -1.02 -19.25
N SER A 40 -26.50 -0.08 -18.34
CA SER A 40 -26.14 -0.16 -16.91
C SER A 40 -27.27 -0.73 -16.04
N THR A 41 -28.15 -1.59 -16.58
CA THR A 41 -29.32 -2.10 -15.86
C THR A 41 -29.24 -3.56 -15.40
N THR A 42 -28.10 -4.24 -15.58
CA THR A 42 -27.89 -5.59 -15.07
C THR A 42 -27.26 -5.58 -13.67
N THR A 43 -28.10 -5.73 -12.65
CA THR A 43 -27.66 -6.20 -11.32
C THR A 43 -26.93 -7.55 -11.50
N PRO A 44 -25.67 -7.70 -11.05
CA PRO A 44 -24.99 -8.99 -11.11
C PRO A 44 -25.77 -9.98 -10.24
N ASN A 45 -26.05 -11.15 -10.81
CA ASN A 45 -26.73 -12.23 -10.12
C ASN A 45 -25.87 -12.66 -8.91
N SER A 46 -26.35 -12.42 -7.69
CA SER A 46 -25.72 -12.82 -6.43
C SER A 46 -26.01 -14.29 -6.12
N GLU A 47 -25.75 -15.19 -7.08
CA GLU A 47 -25.58 -16.60 -6.76
C GLU A 47 -24.09 -16.81 -6.45
N ALA A 48 -23.76 -16.78 -5.16
CA ALA A 48 -22.44 -17.11 -4.68
C ALA A 48 -22.06 -18.52 -5.16
N ALA A 49 -21.01 -18.61 -5.98
CA ALA A 49 -20.44 -19.88 -6.36
C ALA A 49 -19.97 -20.61 -5.09
N THR A 50 -20.62 -21.71 -4.74
CA THR A 50 -20.40 -22.45 -3.49
C THR A 50 -19.19 -23.39 -3.51
N ASP A 51 -18.24 -23.21 -4.44
CA ASP A 51 -17.06 -24.09 -4.56
C ASP A 51 -15.81 -23.37 -5.09
N THR A 52 -15.51 -22.19 -4.52
CA THR A 52 -14.32 -21.40 -4.89
C THR A 52 -13.66 -20.83 -3.65
N SER A 53 -12.81 -21.62 -2.98
CA SER A 53 -12.03 -21.11 -1.83
C SER A 53 -10.95 -20.15 -2.33
N LEU A 54 -11.25 -18.86 -2.32
CA LEU A 54 -10.22 -17.83 -2.39
C LEU A 54 -9.35 -17.95 -1.15
N LEU A 55 -8.03 -17.89 -1.32
CA LEU A 55 -7.09 -17.63 -0.24
C LEU A 55 -6.56 -16.21 -0.38
N ALA A 56 -6.40 -15.54 0.74
CA ALA A 56 -5.73 -14.25 0.81
C ALA A 56 -4.82 -14.21 2.03
N GLY A 57 -3.71 -13.51 1.92
CA GLY A 57 -2.76 -13.31 3.00
C GLY A 57 -2.16 -11.92 2.85
N SER A 58 -1.84 -11.28 3.96
CA SER A 58 -1.39 -9.90 3.94
C SER A 58 -0.29 -9.65 4.97
N ALA A 59 0.61 -8.75 4.63
CA ALA A 59 1.65 -8.31 5.54
C ALA A 59 1.96 -6.83 5.30
N SER A 60 2.51 -6.17 6.31
CA SER A 60 2.89 -4.77 6.22
C SER A 60 4.10 -4.48 7.11
N ALA A 61 5.09 -3.79 6.57
CA ALA A 61 6.32 -3.43 7.27
C ALA A 61 6.69 -1.96 7.02
N SER A 62 7.34 -1.34 8.00
CA SER A 62 7.90 0.00 7.84
C SER A 62 9.04 -0.03 6.83
N VAL A 63 9.03 0.90 5.88
CA VAL A 63 10.11 1.14 4.91
C VAL A 63 10.91 2.40 5.25
N LEU A 64 10.70 2.95 6.44
CA LEU A 64 11.52 4.08 6.90
C LEU A 64 12.98 3.65 7.07
N PRO A 65 13.94 4.57 6.90
CA PRO A 65 15.33 4.30 7.20
C PRO A 65 15.51 3.96 8.69
N THR A 66 16.56 3.23 9.03
CA THR A 66 16.74 2.69 10.38
C THR A 66 17.62 3.56 11.27
N VAL A 67 17.49 3.37 12.58
CA VAL A 67 18.46 3.80 13.60
C VAL A 67 18.82 2.57 14.42
N ASP A 68 20.11 2.28 14.56
CA ASP A 68 20.62 1.08 15.24
C ASP A 68 20.03 -0.22 14.66
N GLY A 69 19.76 -0.23 13.35
CA GLY A 69 19.20 -1.35 12.60
C GLY A 69 17.69 -1.58 12.76
N THR A 70 16.97 -0.65 13.40
CA THR A 70 15.52 -0.76 13.66
C THR A 70 14.76 0.52 13.32
N THR A 71 13.43 0.45 13.35
CA THR A 71 12.53 1.63 13.31
C THR A 71 11.92 1.91 14.69
N ASP A 72 12.57 1.51 15.79
CA ASP A 72 12.04 1.62 17.16
C ASP A 72 11.76 3.07 17.58
N TYR A 73 12.40 4.06 16.94
CA TYR A 73 12.11 5.47 17.14
C TYR A 73 10.65 5.85 16.80
N LEU A 74 9.93 5.02 16.01
CA LEU A 74 8.49 5.17 15.77
C LEU A 74 7.65 5.02 17.03
N SER A 75 8.16 4.39 18.09
CA SER A 75 7.45 4.30 19.36
C SER A 75 7.25 5.66 20.04
N ASP A 76 8.08 6.64 19.70
CA ASP A 76 7.97 8.03 20.14
C ASP A 76 7.26 8.92 19.11
N ALA A 77 6.94 8.40 17.91
CA ALA A 77 6.25 9.15 16.88
C ALA A 77 4.78 9.42 17.27
N PRO A 78 4.27 10.64 17.06
CA PRO A 78 2.91 11.01 17.46
C PRO A 78 1.85 10.18 16.72
N GLY A 79 2.08 9.94 15.43
CA GLY A 79 1.18 9.21 14.55
C GLY A 79 -0.25 9.75 14.53
N TRP A 80 -1.17 8.92 14.04
CA TRP A 80 -2.61 9.17 14.12
C TRP A 80 -3.25 8.35 15.23
N ASN A 81 -3.19 8.85 16.48
CA ASN A 81 -3.87 8.22 17.59
C ASN A 81 -5.32 8.74 17.76
N GLN A 82 -6.24 7.88 18.21
CA GLN A 82 -7.66 8.24 18.39
C GLN A 82 -7.91 9.14 19.62
N ALA A 83 -6.93 9.28 20.53
CA ALA A 83 -7.09 9.98 21.80
C ALA A 83 -6.86 11.49 21.69
N GLY A 84 -6.17 11.94 20.63
CA GLY A 84 -5.99 13.34 20.29
C GLY A 84 -5.00 13.48 19.14
N VAL A 85 -5.38 14.25 18.12
CA VAL A 85 -4.48 14.64 17.01
C VAL A 85 -3.97 16.04 17.32
N ASP A 86 -2.66 16.19 17.47
CA ASP A 86 -2.00 17.50 17.42
C ASP A 86 -1.57 17.77 15.97
N PRO A 87 -2.29 18.62 15.23
CA PRO A 87 -2.00 18.92 13.82
C PRO A 87 -0.75 19.80 13.65
N THR A 88 0.02 20.06 14.71
CA THR A 88 1.26 20.87 14.65
C THR A 88 2.47 20.14 15.20
N ASP A 89 2.29 18.89 15.63
CA ASP A 89 3.41 18.02 15.98
C ASP A 89 4.16 17.64 14.69
N ILE A 90 5.47 17.87 14.68
CA ILE A 90 6.34 17.56 13.54
C ILE A 90 6.99 16.18 13.69
N GLY A 91 6.82 15.53 14.84
CA GLY A 91 7.25 14.17 15.10
C GLY A 91 8.60 14.04 15.80
N VAL A 92 9.21 12.87 15.64
CA VAL A 92 10.48 12.50 16.26
C VAL A 92 11.64 13.03 15.44
N TYR A 93 12.54 13.76 16.08
CA TYR A 93 13.79 14.19 15.45
C TYR A 93 14.79 13.04 15.38
N VAL A 94 15.19 12.67 14.16
CA VAL A 94 16.25 11.71 13.87
C VAL A 94 17.45 12.45 13.26
N PRO A 95 18.56 12.63 13.99
CA PRO A 95 19.69 13.41 13.51
C PRO A 95 20.48 12.74 12.37
N MET A 96 20.42 11.41 12.27
CA MET A 96 21.09 10.62 11.23
C MET A 96 20.48 9.21 11.20
N PHE A 97 20.20 8.71 10.02
CA PHE A 97 19.81 7.31 9.81
C PHE A 97 21.03 6.43 9.50
N ASP A 98 20.89 5.12 9.66
CA ASP A 98 21.94 4.16 9.34
C ASP A 98 22.32 4.18 7.84
N GLN A 99 21.36 4.51 6.97
CA GLN A 99 21.56 4.68 5.53
C GLN A 99 22.09 6.09 5.16
N GLY A 100 22.35 6.95 6.14
CA GLY A 100 22.87 8.30 5.94
C GLY A 100 21.78 9.36 5.72
N SER A 101 22.10 10.37 4.92
CA SER A 101 21.18 11.47 4.62
C SER A 101 20.06 11.00 3.70
N VAL A 102 18.81 11.23 4.09
CA VAL A 102 17.63 10.88 3.32
C VAL A 102 16.85 12.17 3.08
N ASP A 103 16.68 12.53 1.81
CA ASP A 103 15.86 13.67 1.42
C ASP A 103 14.38 13.25 1.43
N VAL A 104 13.48 14.23 1.56
CA VAL A 104 12.02 13.99 1.63
C VAL A 104 11.34 14.53 0.39
N GLY A 105 10.39 13.74 -0.13
CA GLY A 105 9.49 14.16 -1.19
C GLY A 105 10.20 14.43 -2.51
N ASN A 106 9.99 15.63 -3.06
CA ASN A 106 10.57 16.10 -4.32
C ASN A 106 11.96 16.74 -4.13
N GLY A 107 12.85 16.09 -3.37
CA GLY A 107 14.23 16.54 -3.13
C GLY A 107 14.43 17.62 -2.07
N SER A 108 13.59 17.69 -1.03
CA SER A 108 13.82 18.61 0.10
C SER A 108 14.84 18.02 1.08
N SER A 109 15.89 18.78 1.39
CA SER A 109 17.05 18.33 2.17
C SER A 109 16.86 18.20 3.69
N ASP A 110 15.64 17.89 4.16
CA ASP A 110 15.30 17.91 5.60
C ASP A 110 14.43 16.71 6.03
N GLY A 111 14.96 15.51 5.83
CA GLY A 111 14.33 14.25 6.29
C GLY A 111 14.55 13.88 7.75
N SER A 112 14.85 14.85 8.61
CA SER A 112 15.24 14.58 10.01
C SER A 112 14.06 14.47 10.97
N TRP A 113 12.81 14.56 10.51
CA TRP A 113 11.62 14.51 11.36
C TRP A 113 10.65 13.43 10.88
N VAL A 114 10.20 12.57 11.81
CA VAL A 114 9.28 11.47 11.51
C VAL A 114 8.00 11.61 12.32
N HIS A 115 6.91 11.98 11.65
CA HIS A 115 5.58 12.09 12.25
C HIS A 115 4.82 10.76 12.21
N ASP A 116 4.81 10.11 11.04
CA ASP A 116 4.08 8.88 10.76
C ASP A 116 5.00 7.79 10.25
N ASP A 117 4.58 6.54 10.42
CA ASP A 117 5.19 5.40 9.77
C ASP A 117 4.90 5.43 8.25
N ILE A 118 5.88 5.04 7.45
CA ILE A 118 5.80 4.88 6.00
C ILE A 118 5.97 3.40 5.71
N ARG A 119 4.97 2.77 5.07
CA ARG A 119 4.90 1.31 5.00
C ARG A 119 4.90 0.79 3.57
N ALA A 120 5.38 -0.44 3.44
CA ALA A 120 5.01 -1.32 2.34
C ALA A 120 3.98 -2.32 2.84
N THR A 121 2.96 -2.56 2.03
CA THR A 121 1.89 -3.49 2.35
C THR A 121 1.67 -4.43 1.17
N ALA A 122 1.80 -5.73 1.41
CA ALA A 122 1.60 -6.78 0.42
C ALA A 122 0.31 -7.55 0.67
N LEU A 123 -0.38 -7.90 -0.41
CA LEU A 123 -1.54 -8.77 -0.47
C LEU A 123 -1.26 -9.90 -1.46
N ALA A 124 -1.20 -11.13 -0.97
CA ALA A 124 -1.16 -12.34 -1.78
C ALA A 124 -2.57 -12.89 -1.99
N LEU A 125 -2.88 -13.30 -3.21
CA LEU A 125 -4.16 -13.90 -3.60
C LEU A 125 -3.91 -15.24 -4.30
N ASP A 126 -4.70 -16.26 -3.97
CA ASP A 126 -4.75 -17.53 -4.69
C ASP A 126 -6.21 -17.96 -4.88
N ARG A 127 -6.62 -18.17 -6.12
CA ARG A 127 -7.89 -18.81 -6.45
C ARG A 127 -7.64 -20.03 -7.32
N GLN A 128 -7.47 -21.19 -6.68
CA GLN A 128 -7.26 -22.47 -7.35
C GLN A 128 -6.04 -22.49 -8.29
N GLY A 129 -4.95 -21.81 -7.89
CA GLY A 129 -3.72 -21.69 -8.66
C GLY A 129 -3.62 -20.42 -9.51
N ASP A 130 -4.73 -19.69 -9.73
CA ASP A 130 -4.69 -18.34 -10.27
C ASP A 130 -4.21 -17.39 -9.16
N ARG A 131 -2.94 -16.97 -9.25
CA ARG A 131 -2.25 -16.22 -8.18
C ARG A 131 -1.82 -14.83 -8.63
N ALA A 132 -1.84 -13.89 -7.69
CA ALA A 132 -1.26 -12.56 -7.86
C ALA A 132 -0.80 -12.00 -6.52
N ILE A 133 0.20 -11.12 -6.56
CA ILE A 133 0.65 -10.34 -5.41
C ILE A 133 0.53 -8.86 -5.76
N ILE A 134 -0.10 -8.09 -4.87
CA ILE A 134 -0.20 -6.64 -4.97
C ILE A 134 0.58 -6.04 -3.80
N VAL A 135 1.47 -5.09 -4.10
CA VAL A 135 2.23 -4.33 -3.10
C VAL A 135 1.93 -2.86 -3.28
N ALA A 136 1.49 -2.18 -2.22
CA ALA A 136 1.43 -0.73 -2.16
C ALA A 136 2.51 -0.20 -1.20
N VAL A 137 3.20 0.85 -1.59
CA VAL A 137 4.29 1.45 -0.83
C VAL A 137 4.03 2.95 -0.64
N ASP A 138 4.19 3.45 0.57
CA ASP A 138 3.88 4.82 0.96
C ASP A 138 4.93 5.87 0.51
N VAL A 139 5.39 5.77 -0.73
CA VAL A 139 6.41 6.63 -1.34
C VAL A 139 5.86 7.40 -2.54
N TYR A 140 6.67 8.31 -3.07
CA TYR A 140 6.27 9.16 -4.19
C TYR A 140 6.15 8.36 -5.50
N MET A 141 7.20 7.65 -5.90
CA MET A 141 7.18 6.84 -7.13
C MET A 141 7.95 5.53 -6.96
N ILE A 142 7.52 4.51 -7.68
CA ILE A 142 8.31 3.30 -7.96
C ILE A 142 8.40 3.19 -9.47
N PHE A 143 9.61 3.31 -10.04
CA PHE A 143 9.78 3.14 -11.48
C PHE A 143 9.73 1.67 -11.86
N SER A 144 9.48 1.40 -13.14
CA SER A 144 9.34 0.01 -13.63
C SER A 144 10.58 -0.83 -13.37
N SER A 145 11.80 -0.27 -13.52
CA SER A 145 13.05 -0.96 -13.22
C SER A 145 13.17 -1.33 -11.75
N ASP A 146 12.66 -0.48 -10.87
CA ASP A 146 12.74 -0.70 -9.44
C ASP A 146 11.69 -1.71 -8.99
N ALA A 147 10.49 -1.66 -9.56
CA ALA A 147 9.47 -2.70 -9.39
C ALA A 147 10.00 -4.06 -9.86
N ASP A 148 10.72 -4.12 -10.98
CA ASP A 148 11.35 -5.34 -11.48
C ASP A 148 12.41 -5.87 -10.52
N GLU A 149 13.24 -4.99 -9.95
CA GLU A 149 14.26 -5.36 -8.96
C GLU A 149 13.65 -5.85 -7.65
N ILE A 150 12.65 -5.15 -7.11
CA ILE A 150 11.88 -5.56 -5.93
C ILE A 150 11.24 -6.93 -6.16
N ALA A 151 10.58 -7.11 -7.32
CA ALA A 151 9.96 -8.38 -7.68
C ALA A 151 11.02 -9.49 -7.83
N ARG A 152 12.20 -9.20 -8.40
CA ARG A 152 13.30 -10.16 -8.49
C ARG A 152 13.76 -10.62 -7.10
N ARG A 153 13.99 -9.69 -6.16
CA ARG A 153 14.39 -10.02 -4.77
C ARG A 153 13.33 -10.86 -4.07
N ALA A 154 12.05 -10.49 -4.21
CA ALA A 154 10.95 -11.27 -3.63
C ALA A 154 10.91 -12.71 -4.18
N ARG A 155 11.06 -12.90 -5.50
CA ARG A 155 11.07 -14.23 -6.14
C ARG A 155 12.18 -15.15 -5.61
N GLU A 156 13.34 -14.60 -5.26
CA GLU A 156 14.44 -15.39 -4.70
C GLU A 156 14.13 -15.95 -3.31
N LEU A 157 13.23 -15.29 -2.58
CA LEU A 157 12.82 -15.68 -1.23
C LEU A 157 11.51 -16.50 -1.22
N LEU A 158 10.72 -16.41 -2.28
CA LEU A 158 9.42 -17.09 -2.39
C LEU A 158 9.56 -18.61 -2.57
N PRO A 159 8.59 -19.40 -2.06
CA PRO A 159 8.46 -20.83 -2.38
C PRO A 159 8.43 -21.07 -3.89
N GLN A 160 8.91 -22.24 -4.34
CA GLN A 160 9.09 -22.54 -5.76
C GLN A 160 7.81 -22.33 -6.59
N ASP A 161 6.65 -22.67 -6.06
CA ASP A 161 5.36 -22.52 -6.73
C ASP A 161 4.83 -21.07 -6.77
N TRP A 162 5.51 -20.13 -6.12
CA TRP A 162 5.20 -18.70 -6.10
C TRP A 162 6.19 -17.85 -6.92
N GLN A 163 7.30 -18.40 -7.41
CA GLN A 163 8.35 -17.63 -8.08
C GLN A 163 7.91 -17.02 -9.43
N ASP A 164 6.97 -17.66 -10.13
CA ASP A 164 6.44 -17.17 -11.41
C ASP A 164 5.16 -16.32 -11.26
N VAL A 165 4.72 -16.06 -10.03
CA VAL A 165 3.49 -15.29 -9.76
C VAL A 165 3.71 -13.81 -10.15
N PRO A 166 2.73 -13.17 -10.81
CA PRO A 166 2.77 -11.72 -11.05
C PRO A 166 2.82 -10.93 -9.73
N ILE A 167 3.80 -10.03 -9.62
CA ILE A 167 3.95 -9.10 -8.50
C ILE A 167 3.76 -7.68 -9.04
N LEU A 168 2.71 -7.00 -8.57
CA LEU A 168 2.40 -5.63 -8.93
C LEU A 168 2.84 -4.72 -7.79
N VAL A 169 3.89 -3.93 -8.01
CA VAL A 169 4.37 -2.95 -7.04
C VAL A 169 3.88 -1.56 -7.44
N ASN A 170 3.19 -0.88 -6.53
CA ASN A 170 2.67 0.47 -6.72
C ASN A 170 3.08 1.39 -5.58
N ALA A 171 3.07 2.69 -5.86
CA ALA A 171 3.29 3.74 -4.89
C ALA A 171 1.97 4.45 -4.58
N THR A 172 1.75 4.85 -3.34
CA THR A 172 0.58 5.70 -2.97
C THR A 172 0.72 7.14 -3.42
N HIS A 173 1.91 7.51 -3.90
CA HIS A 173 2.27 8.85 -4.38
C HIS A 173 2.51 9.88 -3.28
N ASN A 174 2.92 9.41 -2.10
CA ASN A 174 3.22 10.23 -0.94
C ASN A 174 4.46 11.12 -1.14
N HIS A 175 4.28 12.43 -1.02
CA HIS A 175 5.37 13.42 -1.11
C HIS A 175 6.09 13.69 0.22
N HIS A 176 5.74 12.97 1.29
CA HIS A 176 6.29 13.20 2.63
C HIS A 176 7.09 12.02 3.18
N GLY A 177 7.35 11.00 2.35
CA GLY A 177 8.30 9.93 2.67
C GLY A 177 9.72 10.24 2.17
N PRO A 178 10.68 9.34 2.45
CA PRO A 178 11.98 9.35 1.78
C PRO A 178 11.86 9.49 0.25
N ASP A 179 12.72 10.31 -0.35
CA ASP A 179 12.68 10.59 -1.79
C ASP A 179 13.03 9.32 -2.59
N SER A 180 12.10 8.91 -3.44
CA SER A 180 12.19 7.72 -4.30
C SER A 180 12.28 8.06 -5.79
N ALA A 181 12.46 9.34 -6.15
CA ALA A 181 12.41 9.79 -7.54
C ALA A 181 13.52 10.74 -7.99
N PHE A 182 13.98 11.67 -7.15
CA PHE A 182 14.87 12.75 -7.59
C PHE A 182 16.20 12.79 -6.85
N SER A 183 16.14 12.70 -5.52
CA SER A 183 17.32 12.66 -4.65
C SER A 183 17.34 11.35 -3.88
N ILE A 184 17.51 10.26 -4.63
CA ILE A 184 17.44 8.90 -4.09
C ILE A 184 18.71 8.60 -3.28
N ASN A 185 18.52 8.17 -2.05
CA ASN A 185 19.56 7.50 -1.27
C ASN A 185 19.58 6.00 -1.63
N ASP A 186 20.64 5.54 -2.29
CA ASP A 186 20.75 4.16 -2.79
C ASP A 186 20.71 3.10 -1.67
N ASP A 187 21.30 3.39 -0.50
CA ASP A 187 21.34 2.46 0.63
C ASP A 187 19.95 2.31 1.26
N TRP A 188 19.20 3.41 1.41
CA TRP A 188 17.81 3.37 1.83
C TRP A 188 16.93 2.68 0.79
N TYR A 189 17.11 2.96 -0.50
CA TYR A 189 16.30 2.33 -1.54
C TYR A 189 16.51 0.81 -1.57
N SER A 190 17.77 0.36 -1.42
CA SER A 190 18.08 -1.06 -1.31
C SER A 190 17.48 -1.68 -0.04
N HIS A 191 17.53 -0.98 1.10
CA HIS A 191 16.88 -1.41 2.33
C HIS A 191 15.36 -1.56 2.15
N MET A 192 14.70 -0.56 1.56
CA MET A 192 13.27 -0.60 1.24
C MET A 192 12.95 -1.81 0.35
N ALA A 193 13.74 -2.07 -0.69
CA ALA A 193 13.53 -3.20 -1.58
C ALA A 193 13.62 -4.57 -0.85
N ASP A 194 14.55 -4.70 0.11
CA ASP A 194 14.67 -5.92 0.93
C ASP A 194 13.49 -6.07 1.89
N VAL A 195 13.03 -4.98 2.51
CA VAL A 195 11.84 -4.96 3.36
C VAL A 195 10.60 -5.37 2.57
N ILE A 196 10.40 -4.81 1.37
CA ILE A 196 9.27 -5.16 0.50
C ILE A 196 9.33 -6.64 0.12
N ALA A 197 10.50 -7.15 -0.26
CA ALA A 197 10.68 -8.55 -0.61
C ALA A 197 10.31 -9.49 0.56
N GLY A 198 10.75 -9.16 1.78
CA GLY A 198 10.34 -9.87 3.00
C GLY A 198 8.83 -9.79 3.26
N THR A 199 8.24 -8.61 3.10
CA THR A 199 6.79 -8.38 3.28
C THR A 199 5.97 -9.22 2.29
N VAL A 200 6.42 -9.37 1.05
CA VAL A 200 5.78 -10.25 0.06
C VAL A 200 5.79 -11.71 0.53
N VAL A 201 6.92 -12.19 1.07
CA VAL A 201 7.05 -13.55 1.60
C VAL A 201 6.13 -13.75 2.80
N GLU A 202 6.04 -12.78 3.69
CA GLU A 202 5.12 -12.82 4.84
C GLU A 202 3.66 -12.90 4.40
N ALA A 203 3.24 -12.10 3.41
CA ALA A 203 1.88 -12.15 2.87
C ALA A 203 1.54 -13.52 2.26
N VAL A 204 2.49 -14.16 1.56
CA VAL A 204 2.31 -15.52 1.02
C VAL A 204 2.24 -16.57 2.15
N ASN A 205 3.03 -16.42 3.20
CA ASN A 205 2.99 -17.32 4.36
C ASN A 205 1.72 -17.14 5.21
N ASP A 206 1.04 -16.00 5.10
CA ASP A 206 -0.20 -15.66 5.81
C ASP A 206 -1.48 -16.04 5.04
N LEU A 207 -1.37 -16.78 3.93
CA LEU A 207 -2.53 -17.22 3.15
C LEU A 207 -3.53 -18.02 4.00
N GLN A 208 -4.76 -17.52 4.04
CA GLN A 208 -5.88 -18.11 4.76
C GLN A 208 -7.16 -18.06 3.91
N PRO A 209 -8.14 -18.96 4.16
CA PRO A 209 -9.42 -18.92 3.46
C PRO A 209 -10.10 -17.56 3.59
N ALA A 210 -10.51 -16.98 2.46
CA ALA A 210 -11.00 -15.62 2.40
C ALA A 210 -12.35 -15.50 1.68
N ILE A 211 -13.18 -14.58 2.15
CA ILE A 211 -14.35 -14.07 1.42
C ILE A 211 -14.00 -12.66 0.96
N ALA A 212 -14.12 -12.42 -0.35
CA ALA A 212 -13.93 -11.11 -0.96
C ALA A 212 -15.28 -10.44 -1.24
N SER A 213 -15.38 -9.15 -0.93
CA SER A 213 -16.48 -8.28 -1.32
C SER A 213 -15.93 -7.04 -1.99
N ALA A 214 -16.48 -6.66 -3.14
CA ALA A 214 -16.09 -5.45 -3.85
C ALA A 214 -17.25 -4.46 -3.92
N ILE A 215 -16.97 -3.18 -3.68
CA ILE A 215 -17.94 -2.09 -3.80
C ILE A 215 -17.28 -0.89 -4.49
N THR A 216 -18.05 -0.24 -5.36
CA THR A 216 -17.68 1.04 -5.97
C THR A 216 -18.66 2.10 -5.50
N GLY A 217 -18.13 3.23 -5.04
CA GLY A 217 -18.88 4.44 -4.72
C GLY A 217 -18.29 5.66 -5.41
N GLU A 218 -18.85 6.82 -5.11
CA GLU A 218 -18.28 8.11 -5.52
C GLU A 218 -17.75 8.88 -4.31
N HIS A 219 -16.52 9.40 -4.40
CA HIS A 219 -15.89 10.28 -3.44
C HIS A 219 -15.19 11.44 -4.15
N ARG A 220 -15.52 12.67 -3.76
CA ARG A 220 -15.07 13.90 -4.47
C ARG A 220 -14.12 14.76 -3.68
N PHE A 221 -14.08 14.61 -2.35
CA PHE A 221 -13.09 15.32 -1.54
C PHE A 221 -11.70 14.87 -1.99
N GLY A 222 -10.70 15.77 -2.02
CA GLY A 222 -9.33 15.48 -2.45
C GLY A 222 -9.11 15.28 -3.96
N VAL A 223 -10.15 15.03 -4.75
CA VAL A 223 -10.03 14.87 -6.21
C VAL A 223 -9.99 16.24 -6.90
N SER A 224 -8.89 16.54 -7.57
CA SER A 224 -8.71 17.82 -8.26
C SER A 224 -8.02 17.62 -9.62
N ASP A 225 -8.47 18.38 -10.63
CA ASP A 225 -7.75 18.58 -11.88
C ASP A 225 -7.48 20.08 -12.03
N GLY A 226 -6.21 20.45 -12.16
CA GLY A 226 -5.78 21.84 -12.25
C GLY A 226 -5.81 22.42 -13.67
N ARG A 227 -6.21 21.64 -14.69
CA ARG A 227 -6.15 22.06 -16.10
C ARG A 227 -7.49 21.91 -16.80
N ASP A 228 -7.78 22.84 -17.72
CA ASP A 228 -8.93 22.72 -18.60
C ASP A 228 -8.64 21.79 -19.80
N PRO A 229 -9.62 20.96 -20.23
CA PRO A 229 -10.91 20.74 -19.57
C PRO A 229 -10.73 19.95 -18.27
N ILE A 230 -11.45 20.34 -17.22
CA ILE A 230 -11.47 19.60 -15.95
C ILE A 230 -11.99 18.18 -16.20
N VAL A 231 -11.12 17.19 -16.00
CA VAL A 231 -11.47 15.77 -16.05
C VAL A 231 -11.12 15.15 -14.71
N PHE A 232 -12.14 14.75 -13.96
CA PHE A 232 -11.96 13.99 -12.73
C PHE A 232 -12.74 12.68 -12.78
N ASP A 233 -12.22 11.67 -12.09
CA ASP A 233 -12.88 10.37 -11.88
C ASP A 233 -13.20 10.22 -10.39
N PRO A 234 -14.48 10.39 -9.98
CA PRO A 234 -14.86 10.36 -8.57
C PRO A 234 -14.99 8.94 -8.03
N ARG A 235 -14.72 7.89 -8.82
CA ARG A 235 -14.88 6.52 -8.37
C ARG A 235 -13.92 6.22 -7.22
N LEU A 236 -14.46 5.63 -6.18
CA LEU A 236 -13.72 5.01 -5.08
C LEU A 236 -14.10 3.55 -5.05
N ASN A 237 -13.12 2.68 -5.23
CA ASN A 237 -13.31 1.23 -5.24
C ASN A 237 -12.73 0.64 -3.96
N VAL A 238 -13.48 -0.25 -3.32
CA VAL A 238 -13.05 -1.00 -2.15
C VAL A 238 -13.14 -2.48 -2.45
N LEU A 239 -12.05 -3.21 -2.21
CA LEU A 239 -12.04 -4.66 -2.11
C LEU A 239 -11.77 -5.01 -0.65
N ASN A 240 -12.75 -5.60 0.02
CA ASN A 240 -12.63 -6.09 1.38
C ASN A 240 -12.43 -7.60 1.36
N LEU A 241 -11.40 -8.08 2.06
CA LEU A 241 -11.11 -9.51 2.25
C LEU A 241 -11.16 -9.83 3.75
N VAL A 242 -12.01 -10.80 4.10
CA VAL A 242 -12.16 -11.29 5.48
C VAL A 242 -11.93 -12.78 5.53
N ASN A 243 -11.48 -13.29 6.68
CA ASN A 243 -11.31 -14.72 6.91
C ASN A 243 -12.68 -15.43 6.83
N ALA A 244 -12.76 -16.48 6.03
CA ALA A 244 -14.01 -17.19 5.76
C ALA A 244 -14.59 -17.96 6.97
N SER A 245 -13.81 -18.12 8.04
CA SER A 245 -14.21 -18.88 9.23
C SER A 245 -14.75 -17.98 10.35
N ASP A 246 -14.28 -16.74 10.46
CA ASP A 246 -14.57 -15.86 11.61
C ASP A 246 -14.81 -14.38 11.26
N ASP A 247 -14.86 -14.04 9.97
CA ASP A 247 -15.06 -12.67 9.44
C ASP A 247 -14.00 -11.64 9.91
N SER A 248 -12.87 -12.09 10.45
CA SER A 248 -11.76 -11.19 10.80
C SER A 248 -11.14 -10.56 9.55
N ALA A 249 -10.74 -9.29 9.63
CA ALA A 249 -10.16 -8.57 8.51
C ALA A 249 -8.80 -9.19 8.10
N ILE A 250 -8.65 -9.49 6.81
CA ILE A 250 -7.36 -9.83 6.19
C ILE A 250 -6.79 -8.54 5.58
N ALA A 251 -7.50 -7.98 4.59
CA ALA A 251 -7.06 -6.75 3.92
C ALA A 251 -8.26 -5.95 3.41
N THR A 252 -8.08 -4.63 3.36
CA THR A 252 -8.95 -3.71 2.63
C THR A 252 -8.12 -2.99 1.60
N VAL A 253 -8.44 -3.15 0.32
CA VAL A 253 -7.81 -2.40 -0.77
C VAL A 253 -8.72 -1.25 -1.16
N VAL A 254 -8.20 -0.02 -1.16
CA VAL A 254 -8.90 1.17 -1.63
C VAL A 254 -8.19 1.72 -2.84
N GLN A 255 -8.91 1.82 -3.95
CA GLN A 255 -8.45 2.56 -5.13
C GLN A 255 -9.25 3.86 -5.18
N TRP A 256 -8.53 4.97 -5.11
CA TRP A 256 -9.10 6.32 -5.13
C TRP A 256 -8.14 7.27 -5.86
N ASN A 257 -8.68 8.09 -6.75
CA ASN A 257 -7.89 9.02 -7.56
C ASN A 257 -7.68 10.34 -6.79
N SER A 258 -6.59 10.43 -6.04
CA SER A 258 -6.21 11.65 -5.32
C SER A 258 -4.70 11.81 -5.33
N HIS A 259 -4.25 13.06 -5.31
CA HIS A 259 -2.83 13.40 -5.16
C HIS A 259 -2.57 13.70 -3.68
N PRO A 260 -1.83 12.86 -2.93
CA PRO A 260 -1.70 13.01 -1.47
C PRO A 260 -0.66 14.08 -1.11
N GLU A 261 -0.96 15.33 -1.45
CA GLU A 261 -0.14 16.52 -1.12
C GLU A 261 -0.74 17.35 0.04
N SER A 262 -1.76 16.84 0.71
CA SER A 262 -2.36 17.55 1.85
C SER A 262 -1.37 17.58 3.01
N THR A 263 -0.70 18.71 3.20
CA THR A 263 0.05 19.03 4.41
C THR A 263 -0.85 19.70 5.43
N LEU A 264 -0.40 19.63 6.68
CA LEU A 264 -0.75 20.62 7.69
C LEU A 264 -0.21 21.97 7.17
N GLY A 265 -1.12 22.88 6.82
CA GLY A 265 -0.78 24.17 6.19
C GLY A 265 -0.02 25.14 7.09
#